data_AF-A0AAV1QQ24-F1
#
_entry.id   AF-A0AAV1QQ24-F1
#
_cell.length_a   1.000
_cell.length_b   1.000
_cell.length_c   1.000
_cell.angle_alpha   90.00
_cell.angle_beta   90.00
_cell.angle_gamma   90.00
#
_symmetry.space_group_name_H-M   'P 1'
#
loop_
_entity.id
_entity.type
_entity.pdbx_description
1 polymer ?
#
loop_
_entity_poly.entity_id
_entity_poly.type
_entity_poly.pdbx_seq_one_letter_code
_entity_poly.pdbx_strand_id
1 'polypeptide(L)'
;MVAVPVSKECRRLETALGRSIEKAIKANTDALWARFQEENAKNEKLLRDRTQQITSLISNFINKDFAAMLEKTLKKELASVGQGVVRTISPVVEKTISSVIVESFQRGIGDKAVNQLDKSVNSKLEATVARQIQAQFQTSGKQALQDSLKAGLEASVIPAFEMSCKAMFDQVDSAFRKGMVEHTTAAQQHFESAHSSLALTLRDSINSASSLTKTLSMELADTQRHLLAIAANSGATNPLVRQPSNGPLASFHEKVETPLDPKQELKRLISERKYEEAFTIALQRSDVAMVSWLCSQVDLQGIMSLSPLPLSQGVLISLLQQLAYDISKETPRKLEWMTLVAASILPFDQTIGYYVRPTVEQVSEILNHLRSSPGGPGPGPELASIRVLMHVINNLLATCK
;
A
#
# COMPACT_ATOMS: atom_id res chain seq x y z
N MET A 1 -63.63 20.34 20.19
CA MET A 1 -63.43 20.65 18.76
C MET A 1 -61.99 21.08 18.41
N VAL A 2 -60.96 20.75 19.22
CA VAL A 2 -59.59 21.32 19.11
C VAL A 2 -58.54 20.35 18.52
N ALA A 3 -58.86 19.05 18.37
CA ALA A 3 -57.91 18.04 17.90
C ALA A 3 -57.62 18.09 16.38
N VAL A 4 -58.61 18.52 15.58
CA VAL A 4 -58.52 18.53 14.10
C VAL A 4 -57.53 19.60 13.57
N PRO A 5 -57.53 20.84 14.09
CA PRO A 5 -56.56 21.86 13.66
C PRO A 5 -55.10 21.52 13.99
N VAL A 6 -54.85 20.95 15.16
CA VAL A 6 -53.49 20.57 15.62
C VAL A 6 -52.89 19.46 14.76
N SER A 7 -53.69 18.46 14.39
CA SER A 7 -53.24 17.38 13.51
C SER A 7 -52.88 17.86 12.10
N LYS A 8 -53.63 18.84 11.57
CA LYS A 8 -53.37 19.43 10.25
C LYS A 8 -52.06 20.23 10.23
N GLU A 9 -51.80 20.98 11.30
CA GLU A 9 -50.56 21.77 11.41
C GLU A 9 -49.34 20.86 11.59
N CYS A 10 -49.46 19.79 12.37
CA CYS A 10 -48.40 18.80 12.54
C CYS A 10 -48.00 18.13 11.21
N ARG A 11 -48.98 17.73 10.39
CA ARG A 11 -48.72 17.17 9.04
C ARG A 11 -48.07 18.18 8.09
N ARG A 12 -48.45 19.45 8.17
CA ARG A 12 -47.85 20.52 7.36
C ARG A 12 -46.36 20.67 7.68
N LEU A 13 -46.04 20.66 8.98
CA LEU A 13 -44.69 20.82 9.50
C LEU A 13 -43.80 19.62 9.15
N GLU A 14 -44.33 18.41 9.28
CA GLU A 14 -43.65 17.16 8.87
C GLU A 14 -43.32 17.15 7.37
N THR A 15 -44.27 17.56 6.52
CA THR A 15 -44.08 17.61 5.06
C THR A 15 -43.09 18.71 4.63
N ALA A 16 -43.03 19.82 5.36
CA ALA A 16 -42.06 20.88 5.11
C ALA A 16 -40.64 20.45 5.53
N LEU A 17 -40.52 19.80 6.70
CA LEU A 17 -39.26 19.29 7.21
C LEU A 17 -38.67 18.20 6.29
N GLY A 18 -39.48 17.23 5.87
CA GLY A 18 -39.05 16.15 4.97
C GLY A 18 -38.48 16.66 3.66
N ARG A 19 -39.16 17.63 3.01
CA ARG A 19 -38.68 18.24 1.76
C ARG A 19 -37.39 19.04 1.92
N SER A 20 -37.21 19.70 3.07
CA SER A 20 -35.99 20.44 3.37
C SER A 20 -34.79 19.49 3.52
N ILE A 21 -34.98 18.41 4.27
CA ILE A 21 -33.95 17.37 4.48
C ILE A 21 -33.58 16.70 3.16
N GLU A 22 -34.56 16.30 2.35
CA GLU A 22 -34.32 15.64 1.06
C GLU A 22 -33.52 16.53 0.10
N LYS A 23 -33.84 17.83 0.04
CA LYS A 23 -33.10 18.78 -0.78
C LYS A 23 -31.66 18.97 -0.31
N ALA A 24 -31.44 19.04 1.01
CA ALA A 24 -30.11 19.17 1.58
C ALA A 24 -29.24 17.92 1.34
N ILE A 25 -29.81 16.72 1.51
CA ILE A 25 -29.11 15.46 1.23
C ILE A 25 -28.70 15.40 -0.24
N LYS A 26 -29.64 15.68 -1.16
CA LYS A 26 -29.35 15.63 -2.60
C LYS A 26 -28.24 16.59 -3.01
N ALA A 27 -28.29 17.84 -2.54
CA ALA A 27 -27.25 18.82 -2.84
C ALA A 27 -25.88 18.39 -2.29
N ASN A 28 -25.83 17.77 -1.10
CA ASN A 28 -24.59 17.26 -0.53
C ASN A 28 -24.03 16.07 -1.31
N THR A 29 -24.89 15.14 -1.74
CA THR A 29 -24.50 13.99 -2.57
C THR A 29 -23.95 14.45 -3.92
N ASP A 30 -24.63 15.39 -4.60
CA ASP A 30 -24.17 15.93 -5.88
C ASP A 30 -22.82 16.64 -5.75
N ALA A 31 -22.60 17.39 -4.66
CA ALA A 31 -21.34 18.06 -4.38
C ALA A 31 -20.20 17.06 -4.11
N LEU A 32 -20.45 15.99 -3.35
CA LEU A 32 -19.49 14.91 -3.12
C LEU A 32 -19.12 14.20 -4.43
N TRP A 33 -20.12 13.94 -5.28
CA TRP A 33 -19.90 13.29 -6.57
C TRP A 33 -19.04 14.15 -7.50
N ALA A 34 -19.29 15.46 -7.55
CA ALA A 34 -18.48 16.39 -8.34
C ALA A 34 -17.02 16.44 -7.87
N ARG A 35 -16.78 16.46 -6.56
CA ARG A 35 -15.41 16.43 -6.00
C ARG A 35 -14.68 15.14 -6.34
N PHE A 36 -15.36 14.00 -6.23
CA PHE A 36 -14.79 12.69 -6.57
C PHE A 36 -14.38 12.62 -8.06
N GLN A 37 -15.25 13.11 -8.95
CA GLN A 37 -14.94 13.16 -10.39
C GLN A 37 -13.73 14.07 -10.70
N GLU A 38 -13.64 15.23 -10.05
CA GLU A 38 -12.51 16.15 -10.24
C GLU A 38 -11.18 15.53 -9.77
N GLU A 39 -11.18 14.89 -8.60
CA GLU A 39 -10.00 14.21 -8.05
C GLU A 39 -9.57 13.04 -8.93
N ASN A 40 -10.52 12.24 -9.41
CA ASN A 40 -10.23 11.13 -10.31
C ASN A 40 -9.61 11.62 -11.64
N ALA A 41 -10.15 12.70 -12.22
CA ALA A 41 -9.60 13.30 -13.44
C ALA A 41 -8.17 13.84 -13.23
N LYS A 42 -7.88 14.44 -12.06
CA LYS A 42 -6.52 14.87 -11.70
C LYS A 42 -5.57 13.69 -11.57
N ASN A 43 -5.97 12.61 -10.91
CA ASN A 43 -5.16 11.40 -10.77
C ASN A 43 -4.88 10.74 -12.13
N GLU A 44 -5.88 10.63 -13.00
CA GLU A 44 -5.70 10.05 -14.34
C GLU A 44 -4.76 10.88 -15.21
N LYS A 45 -4.81 12.21 -15.10
CA LYS A 45 -3.88 13.11 -15.78
C LYS A 45 -2.46 12.92 -15.26
N LEU A 46 -2.26 12.90 -13.95
CA LEU A 46 -0.95 12.71 -13.34
C LEU A 46 -0.33 11.36 -13.73
N LEU A 47 -1.14 10.30 -13.77
CA LEU A 47 -0.69 8.98 -14.23
C LEU A 47 -0.21 9.02 -15.68
N ARG A 48 -0.99 9.65 -16.57
CA ARG A 48 -0.64 9.82 -18.00
C ARG A 48 0.66 10.59 -18.20
N ASP A 49 0.82 11.71 -17.49
CA ASP A 49 2.03 12.54 -17.58
C ASP A 49 3.28 11.72 -17.14
N ARG A 50 3.14 10.92 -16.08
CA ARG A 50 4.22 10.05 -15.57
C ARG A 50 4.58 8.95 -16.57
N THR A 51 3.58 8.31 -17.19
CA THR A 51 3.81 7.30 -18.24
C THR A 51 4.50 7.90 -19.47
N GLN A 52 4.11 9.11 -19.89
CA GLN A 52 4.79 9.81 -20.99
C GLN A 52 6.23 10.16 -20.65
N GLN A 53 6.51 10.58 -19.41
CA GLN A 53 7.87 10.88 -18.96
C GLN A 53 8.77 9.65 -18.98
N ILE A 54 8.28 8.49 -18.49
CA ILE A 54 9.04 7.23 -18.54
C ILE A 54 9.28 6.82 -20.00
N THR A 55 8.27 6.92 -20.85
CA THR A 55 8.38 6.57 -22.27
C THR A 55 9.42 7.43 -22.99
N SER A 56 9.48 8.74 -22.69
CA SER A 56 10.45 9.64 -23.31
C SER A 56 11.88 9.37 -22.84
N LEU A 57 12.08 9.04 -21.56
CA LEU A 57 13.40 8.65 -21.03
C LEU A 57 13.91 7.37 -21.69
N ILE A 58 13.04 6.36 -21.82
CA ILE A 58 13.39 5.10 -22.52
C ILE A 58 13.72 5.38 -23.99
N SER A 59 12.90 6.17 -24.67
CA SER A 59 13.12 6.49 -26.10
C SER A 59 14.42 7.27 -26.31
N ASN A 60 14.76 8.21 -25.43
CA ASN A 60 16.01 8.96 -25.49
C ASN A 60 17.23 8.06 -25.25
N PHE A 61 17.15 7.16 -24.26
CA PHE A 61 18.23 6.21 -23.99
C PHE A 61 18.49 5.31 -25.20
N ILE A 62 17.44 4.73 -25.81
CA ILE A 62 17.57 3.84 -26.97
C ILE A 62 18.12 4.59 -28.18
N ASN A 63 17.53 5.75 -28.52
CA ASN A 63 17.85 6.44 -29.75
C ASN A 63 19.20 7.17 -29.72
N LYS A 64 19.63 7.66 -28.56
CA LYS A 64 20.82 8.51 -28.45
C LYS A 64 21.97 7.79 -27.76
N ASP A 65 21.75 7.34 -26.52
CA ASP A 65 22.84 6.85 -25.68
C ASP A 65 23.26 5.43 -26.06
N PHE A 66 22.29 4.54 -26.28
CA PHE A 66 22.53 3.17 -26.70
C PHE A 66 23.11 3.10 -28.11
N ALA A 67 22.56 3.85 -29.06
CA ALA A 67 23.08 3.91 -30.42
C ALA A 67 24.54 4.44 -30.47
N ALA A 68 24.83 5.54 -29.78
CA ALA A 68 26.18 6.10 -29.72
C ALA A 68 27.18 5.18 -29.00
N MET A 69 26.74 4.51 -27.92
CA MET A 69 27.54 3.53 -27.19
C MET A 69 27.85 2.31 -28.06
N LEU A 70 26.85 1.77 -28.77
CA LEU A 70 27.03 0.64 -29.68
C LEU A 70 28.03 1.00 -30.78
N GLU A 71 27.87 2.16 -31.44
CA GLU A 71 28.79 2.61 -32.49
C GLU A 71 30.24 2.73 -31.98
N LYS A 72 30.42 3.32 -30.79
CA LYS A 72 31.75 3.51 -30.19
C LYS A 72 32.42 2.19 -29.83
N THR A 73 31.66 1.26 -29.23
CA THR A 73 32.17 -0.08 -28.88
C THR A 73 32.49 -0.88 -30.14
N LEU A 74 31.63 -0.84 -31.16
CA LEU A 74 31.82 -1.57 -32.41
C LEU A 74 33.04 -1.04 -33.19
N LYS A 75 33.27 0.28 -33.22
CA LYS A 75 34.50 0.88 -33.78
C LYS A 75 35.76 0.42 -33.04
N LYS A 76 35.73 0.41 -31.70
CA LYS A 76 36.89 0.00 -30.88
C LYS A 76 37.24 -1.47 -31.10
N GLU A 77 36.25 -2.35 -31.12
CA GLU A 77 36.46 -3.78 -31.31
C GLU A 77 36.81 -4.14 -32.76
N LEU A 78 36.25 -3.44 -33.76
CA LEU A 78 36.67 -3.64 -35.15
C LEU A 78 38.16 -3.27 -35.35
N ALA A 79 38.64 -2.23 -34.66
CA ALA A 79 40.05 -1.86 -34.66
C ALA A 79 40.94 -2.90 -33.94
N SER A 80 40.45 -3.50 -32.84
CA SER A 80 41.17 -4.56 -32.09
C SER A 80 41.31 -5.83 -32.94
N VAL A 81 40.23 -6.25 -33.60
CA VAL A 81 40.23 -7.38 -34.55
C VAL A 81 41.13 -7.10 -35.74
N GLY A 82 41.06 -5.90 -36.33
CA GLY A 82 41.96 -5.49 -37.40
C GLY A 82 43.45 -5.64 -37.03
N GLN A 83 43.84 -5.20 -35.83
CA GLN A 83 45.21 -5.42 -35.35
C GLN A 83 45.53 -6.89 -35.07
N GLY A 84 44.60 -7.67 -34.51
CA GLY A 84 44.80 -9.09 -34.24
C GLY A 84 45.01 -9.90 -35.52
N VAL A 85 44.21 -9.60 -36.53
CA VAL A 85 44.29 -10.16 -37.90
C VAL A 85 45.64 -9.83 -38.53
N VAL A 86 46.09 -8.57 -38.47
CA VAL A 86 47.43 -8.18 -38.97
C VAL A 86 48.55 -8.94 -38.23
N ARG A 87 48.48 -9.05 -36.89
CA ARG A 87 49.50 -9.75 -36.10
C ARG A 87 49.59 -11.26 -36.38
N THR A 88 48.49 -11.90 -36.74
CA THR A 88 48.46 -13.35 -37.04
C THR A 88 48.79 -13.65 -38.49
N ILE A 89 48.36 -12.80 -39.43
CA ILE A 89 48.59 -13.01 -40.87
C ILE A 89 50.01 -12.60 -41.26
N SER A 90 50.57 -11.52 -40.73
CA SER A 90 51.92 -11.04 -41.09
C SER A 90 53.01 -12.12 -41.02
N PRO A 91 53.17 -12.89 -39.92
CA PRO A 91 54.18 -13.94 -39.85
C PRO A 91 53.89 -15.14 -40.77
N VAL A 92 52.62 -15.42 -41.06
CA VAL A 92 52.21 -16.49 -41.98
C VAL A 92 52.49 -16.11 -43.43
N VAL A 93 52.27 -14.85 -43.79
CA VAL A 93 52.62 -14.28 -45.09
C VAL A 93 54.13 -14.28 -45.28
N GLU A 94 54.91 -13.78 -44.30
CA GLU A 94 56.38 -13.84 -44.35
C GLU A 94 56.89 -15.26 -44.55
N LYS A 95 56.39 -16.23 -43.79
CA LYS A 95 56.79 -17.64 -43.90
C LYS A 95 56.43 -18.23 -45.26
N THR A 96 55.26 -17.87 -45.81
CA THR A 96 54.80 -18.33 -47.13
C THR A 96 55.64 -17.72 -48.24
N ILE A 97 55.95 -16.42 -48.16
CA ILE A 97 56.86 -15.73 -49.09
C ILE A 97 58.23 -16.39 -49.07
N SER A 98 58.83 -16.59 -47.89
CA SER A 98 60.13 -17.27 -47.76
C SER A 98 60.10 -18.67 -48.36
N SER A 99 59.04 -19.45 -48.10
CA SER A 99 58.86 -20.79 -48.67
C SER A 99 58.77 -20.77 -50.20
N VAL A 100 57.92 -19.89 -50.75
CA VAL A 100 57.69 -19.79 -52.20
C VAL A 100 58.95 -19.32 -52.91
N ILE A 101 59.70 -18.37 -52.33
CA ILE A 101 60.98 -17.91 -52.88
C ILE A 101 62.01 -19.05 -52.89
N VAL A 102 62.17 -19.78 -51.77
CA VAL A 102 63.12 -20.91 -51.68
C VAL A 102 62.78 -22.00 -52.70
N GLU A 103 61.50 -22.36 -52.82
CA GLU A 103 61.05 -23.40 -53.74
C GLU A 103 61.18 -22.97 -55.22
N SER A 104 61.01 -21.69 -55.49
CA SER A 104 61.18 -21.08 -56.81
C SER A 104 62.65 -20.99 -57.22
N PHE A 105 63.55 -20.65 -56.28
CA PHE A 105 64.99 -20.58 -56.50
C PHE A 105 65.64 -21.96 -56.68
N GLN A 106 65.10 -22.99 -56.01
CA GLN A 106 65.52 -24.39 -56.22
C GLN A 106 65.17 -24.92 -57.62
N ARG A 107 64.22 -24.29 -58.33
CA ARG A 107 63.62 -24.83 -59.56
C ARG A 107 64.02 -24.09 -60.84
N GLY A 108 64.74 -22.96 -60.78
CA GLY A 108 65.07 -22.18 -61.99
C GLY A 108 66.35 -21.36 -61.88
N ILE A 109 67.39 -21.75 -62.61
CA ILE A 109 68.59 -20.95 -62.89
C ILE A 109 68.60 -20.66 -64.40
N GLY A 110 68.09 -19.49 -64.81
CA GLY A 110 68.17 -19.02 -66.20
C GLY A 110 67.29 -17.79 -66.47
N ASP A 111 67.76 -16.86 -67.31
CA ASP A 111 67.21 -15.48 -67.48
C ASP A 111 65.73 -15.40 -67.87
N LYS A 112 65.18 -16.40 -68.58
CA LYS A 112 63.73 -16.48 -68.90
C LYS A 112 62.87 -16.93 -67.71
N ALA A 113 63.50 -17.49 -66.67
CA ALA A 113 62.84 -17.92 -65.45
C ALA A 113 62.36 -16.74 -64.63
N VAL A 114 63.03 -15.58 -64.65
CA VAL A 114 62.68 -14.43 -63.78
C VAL A 114 61.27 -13.90 -64.05
N ASN A 115 60.88 -13.71 -65.32
CA ASN A 115 59.53 -13.25 -65.67
C ASN A 115 58.43 -14.31 -65.41
N GLN A 116 58.79 -15.60 -65.49
CA GLN A 116 57.91 -16.72 -65.13
C GLN A 116 57.82 -16.89 -63.60
N LEU A 117 58.91 -16.63 -62.89
CA LEU A 117 59.01 -16.59 -61.43
C LEU A 117 58.09 -15.50 -60.92
N ASP A 118 58.18 -14.30 -61.47
CA ASP A 118 57.41 -13.15 -61.00
C ASP A 118 55.91 -13.43 -61.12
N LYS A 119 55.42 -13.90 -62.29
CA LYS A 119 54.02 -14.30 -62.45
C LYS A 119 53.60 -15.48 -61.56
N SER A 120 54.43 -16.52 -61.46
CA SER A 120 54.11 -17.72 -60.68
C SER A 120 54.15 -17.47 -59.17
N VAL A 121 55.10 -16.69 -58.69
CA VAL A 121 55.22 -16.26 -57.30
C VAL A 121 54.03 -15.38 -56.97
N ASN A 122 53.71 -14.38 -57.81
CA ASN A 122 52.60 -13.47 -57.53
C ASN A 122 51.26 -14.22 -57.48
N SER A 123 50.96 -15.08 -58.47
CA SER A 123 49.66 -15.80 -58.50
C SER A 123 49.54 -16.86 -57.40
N LYS A 124 50.61 -17.59 -57.08
CA LYS A 124 50.58 -18.60 -56.00
C LYS A 124 50.56 -17.94 -54.63
N LEU A 125 51.30 -16.85 -54.45
CA LEU A 125 51.31 -16.09 -53.22
C LEU A 125 49.93 -15.50 -52.97
N GLU A 126 49.33 -14.84 -53.96
CA GLU A 126 47.99 -14.25 -53.85
C GLU A 126 46.94 -15.30 -53.49
N ALA A 127 46.89 -16.44 -54.21
CA ALA A 127 45.93 -17.50 -53.93
C ALA A 127 46.14 -18.18 -52.56
N THR A 128 47.39 -18.35 -52.12
CA THR A 128 47.71 -18.99 -50.84
C THR A 128 47.44 -18.04 -49.68
N VAL A 129 47.84 -16.78 -49.80
CA VAL A 129 47.55 -15.73 -48.81
C VAL A 129 46.04 -15.52 -48.69
N ALA A 130 45.30 -15.43 -49.80
CA ALA A 130 43.84 -15.30 -49.77
C ALA A 130 43.17 -16.48 -49.03
N ARG A 131 43.55 -17.73 -49.33
CA ARG A 131 43.05 -18.91 -48.59
C ARG A 131 43.38 -18.85 -47.11
N GLN A 132 44.60 -18.45 -46.77
CA GLN A 132 45.07 -18.46 -45.39
C GLN A 132 44.41 -17.36 -44.56
N ILE A 133 44.22 -16.17 -45.14
CA ILE A 133 43.44 -15.08 -44.55
C ILE A 133 42.00 -15.54 -44.32
N GLN A 134 41.38 -16.18 -45.34
CA GLN A 134 40.01 -16.64 -45.22
C GLN A 134 39.85 -17.74 -44.17
N ALA A 135 40.78 -18.71 -44.10
CA ALA A 135 40.77 -19.75 -43.08
C ALA A 135 40.97 -19.18 -41.68
N GLN A 136 41.95 -18.30 -41.48
CA GLN A 136 42.21 -17.65 -40.20
C GLN A 136 41.07 -16.74 -39.74
N PHE A 137 40.44 -16.03 -40.68
CA PHE A 137 39.27 -15.21 -40.36
C PHE A 137 38.08 -16.09 -39.93
N GLN A 138 37.86 -17.24 -40.57
CA GLN A 138 36.76 -18.15 -40.22
C GLN A 138 36.98 -18.88 -38.88
N THR A 139 38.22 -19.23 -38.53
CA THR A 139 38.51 -19.94 -37.26
C THR A 139 38.70 -18.99 -36.09
N SER A 140 39.55 -17.99 -36.25
CA SER A 140 40.06 -17.17 -35.14
C SER A 140 39.50 -15.76 -35.16
N GLY A 141 39.35 -15.16 -36.35
CA GLY A 141 38.73 -13.84 -36.50
C GLY A 141 37.26 -13.83 -36.07
N LYS A 142 36.47 -14.81 -36.51
CA LYS A 142 35.05 -14.95 -36.14
C LYS A 142 34.85 -15.14 -34.63
N GLN A 143 35.64 -16.02 -34.02
CA GLN A 143 35.57 -16.28 -32.58
C GLN A 143 35.99 -15.05 -31.77
N ALA A 144 37.10 -14.41 -32.14
CA ALA A 144 37.56 -13.18 -31.48
C ALA A 144 36.55 -12.02 -31.62
N LEU A 145 35.90 -11.90 -32.79
CA LEU A 145 34.84 -10.92 -33.01
C LEU A 145 33.60 -11.24 -32.16
N GLN A 146 33.18 -12.52 -32.08
CA GLN A 146 32.06 -12.95 -31.24
C GLN A 146 32.33 -12.70 -29.76
N ASP A 147 33.50 -13.10 -29.26
CA ASP A 147 33.87 -12.96 -27.86
C ASP A 147 34.04 -11.49 -27.48
N SER A 148 34.62 -10.67 -28.37
CA SER A 148 34.74 -9.23 -28.13
C SER A 148 33.41 -8.50 -28.21
N LEU A 149 32.53 -8.87 -29.15
CA LEU A 149 31.18 -8.30 -29.23
C LEU A 149 30.37 -8.68 -27.99
N LYS A 150 30.45 -9.94 -27.56
CA LYS A 150 29.81 -10.43 -26.34
C LYS A 150 30.33 -9.69 -25.10
N ALA A 151 31.65 -9.62 -24.92
CA ALA A 151 32.27 -8.91 -23.81
C ALA A 151 31.95 -7.41 -23.83
N GLY A 152 31.91 -6.79 -25.01
CA GLY A 152 31.51 -5.39 -25.18
C GLY A 152 30.04 -5.15 -24.85
N LEU A 153 29.14 -6.07 -25.23
CA LEU A 153 27.74 -6.01 -24.83
C LEU A 153 27.59 -6.19 -23.32
N GLU A 154 28.25 -7.20 -22.74
CA GLU A 154 28.18 -7.49 -21.30
C GLU A 154 28.76 -6.35 -20.46
N ALA A 155 29.87 -5.74 -20.88
CA ALA A 155 30.52 -4.66 -20.14
C ALA A 155 29.86 -3.28 -20.34
N SER A 156 28.96 -3.11 -21.30
CA SER A 156 28.40 -1.81 -21.64
C SER A 156 26.88 -1.76 -21.57
N VAL A 157 26.18 -2.75 -22.14
CA VAL A 157 24.71 -2.79 -22.16
C VAL A 157 24.15 -3.16 -20.79
N ILE A 158 24.73 -4.14 -20.09
CA ILE A 158 24.26 -4.54 -18.76
C ILE A 158 24.41 -3.37 -17.76
N PRO A 159 25.57 -2.71 -17.63
CA PRO A 159 25.73 -1.62 -16.67
C PRO A 159 24.89 -0.39 -17.03
N ALA A 160 24.73 -0.08 -18.32
CA ALA A 160 23.89 1.05 -18.75
C ALA A 160 22.40 0.78 -18.46
N PHE A 161 21.93 -0.45 -18.68
CA PHE A 161 20.59 -0.87 -18.33
C PHE A 161 20.38 -0.85 -16.81
N GLU A 162 21.31 -1.39 -16.03
CA GLU A 162 21.27 -1.35 -14.57
C GLU A 162 21.23 0.09 -14.03
N MET A 163 22.05 0.99 -14.57
CA MET A 163 22.02 2.41 -14.23
C MET A 163 20.68 3.06 -14.58
N SER A 164 20.11 2.74 -15.73
CA SER A 164 18.83 3.29 -16.17
C SER A 164 17.68 2.78 -15.28
N CYS A 165 17.65 1.48 -14.98
CA CYS A 165 16.71 0.89 -14.04
C CYS A 165 16.86 1.51 -12.65
N LYS A 166 18.09 1.68 -12.17
CA LYS A 166 18.36 2.33 -10.89
C LYS A 166 17.83 3.77 -10.87
N ALA A 167 18.11 4.57 -11.90
CA ALA A 167 17.60 5.94 -11.99
C ALA A 167 16.07 5.99 -12.05
N MET A 168 15.44 5.02 -12.74
CA MET A 168 13.99 4.87 -12.76
C MET A 168 13.44 4.52 -11.38
N PHE A 169 14.07 3.57 -10.65
CA PHE A 169 13.70 3.22 -9.29
C PHE A 169 13.85 4.40 -8.33
N ASP A 170 14.94 5.15 -8.41
CA ASP A 170 15.17 6.35 -7.59
C ASP A 170 14.11 7.43 -7.88
N GLN A 171 13.69 7.59 -9.14
CA GLN A 171 12.59 8.49 -9.50
C GLN A 171 11.24 8.01 -8.97
N VAL A 172 10.95 6.71 -9.06
CA VAL A 172 9.72 6.12 -8.53
C VAL A 172 9.68 6.28 -7.02
N ASP A 173 10.76 5.97 -6.32
CA ASP A 173 10.90 6.10 -4.86
C ASP A 173 10.73 7.56 -4.42
N SER A 174 11.45 8.49 -5.06
CA SER A 174 11.36 9.92 -4.76
C SER A 174 9.93 10.45 -4.95
N ALA A 175 9.28 10.09 -6.05
CA ALA A 175 7.93 10.55 -6.33
C ALA A 175 6.87 9.81 -5.50
N PHE A 176 7.11 8.56 -5.09
CA PHE A 176 6.28 7.87 -4.11
C PHE A 176 6.39 8.52 -2.73
N ARG A 177 7.61 8.81 -2.27
CA ARG A 177 7.87 9.50 -1.01
C ARG A 177 7.26 10.91 -1.01
N LYS A 178 7.38 11.63 -2.13
CA LYS A 178 6.71 12.92 -2.31
C LYS A 178 5.19 12.78 -2.24
N GLY A 179 4.61 11.81 -2.96
CA GLY A 179 3.17 11.53 -2.91
C GLY A 179 2.69 11.12 -1.52
N MET A 180 3.47 10.33 -0.78
CA MET A 180 3.22 9.99 0.62
C MET A 180 3.20 11.24 1.49
N VAL A 181 4.20 12.11 1.39
CA VAL A 181 4.25 13.37 2.15
C VAL A 181 3.07 14.29 1.78
N GLU A 182 2.75 14.43 0.50
CA GLU A 182 1.61 15.21 0.03
C GLU A 182 0.29 14.62 0.53
N HIS A 183 0.12 13.30 0.51
CA HIS A 183 -1.07 12.62 1.02
C HIS A 183 -1.17 12.74 2.55
N THR A 184 -0.08 12.58 3.30
CA THR A 184 -0.07 12.79 4.75
C THR A 184 -0.37 14.25 5.08
N THR A 185 0.17 15.20 4.32
CA THR A 185 -0.10 16.64 4.51
C THR A 185 -1.55 16.98 4.15
N ALA A 186 -2.08 16.43 3.06
CA ALA A 186 -3.48 16.60 2.66
C ALA A 186 -4.41 15.94 3.67
N ALA A 187 -4.10 14.74 4.19
CA ALA A 187 -4.87 14.08 5.23
C ALA A 187 -4.83 14.87 6.55
N GLN A 188 -3.67 15.42 6.92
CA GLN A 188 -3.53 16.30 8.10
C GLN A 188 -4.33 17.59 7.93
N GLN A 189 -4.25 18.24 6.76
CA GLN A 189 -5.07 19.41 6.43
C GLN A 189 -6.56 19.06 6.34
N HIS A 190 -6.91 17.87 5.86
CA HIS A 190 -8.28 17.38 5.84
C HIS A 190 -8.77 17.07 7.24
N PHE A 191 -7.91 16.60 8.14
CA PHE A 191 -8.22 16.40 9.55
C PHE A 191 -8.43 17.74 10.27
N GLU A 192 -7.51 18.69 10.11
CA GLU A 192 -7.62 20.05 10.67
C GLU A 192 -8.81 20.83 10.11
N SER A 193 -9.03 20.77 8.79
CA SER A 193 -10.17 21.39 8.14
C SER A 193 -11.48 20.65 8.41
N ALA A 194 -11.48 19.32 8.59
CA ALA A 194 -12.66 18.58 9.02
C ALA A 194 -12.98 18.89 10.48
N HIS A 195 -11.99 19.09 11.37
CA HIS A 195 -12.26 19.56 12.73
C HIS A 195 -12.79 20.99 12.74
N SER A 196 -12.22 21.88 11.93
CA SER A 196 -12.73 23.25 11.77
C SER A 196 -14.11 23.29 11.11
N SER A 197 -14.32 22.49 10.07
CA SER A 197 -15.59 22.35 9.34
C SER A 197 -16.64 21.64 10.17
N LEU A 198 -16.30 20.62 10.95
CA LEU A 198 -17.19 19.96 11.89
C LEU A 198 -17.52 20.89 13.05
N ALA A 199 -16.56 21.68 13.55
CA ALA A 199 -16.81 22.71 14.54
C ALA A 199 -17.71 23.83 13.99
N LEU A 200 -17.50 24.26 12.74
CA LEU A 200 -18.37 25.21 12.03
C LEU A 200 -19.74 24.61 11.74
N THR A 201 -19.83 23.34 11.31
CA THR A 201 -21.09 22.64 11.02
C THR A 201 -21.85 22.33 12.29
N LEU A 202 -21.16 21.99 13.40
CA LEU A 202 -21.76 21.88 14.72
C LEU A 202 -22.23 23.25 15.20
N ARG A 203 -21.43 24.30 15.05
CA ARG A 203 -21.83 25.66 15.42
C ARG A 203 -23.01 26.15 14.58
N ASP A 204 -23.03 25.86 13.29
CA ASP A 204 -24.12 26.22 12.37
C ASP A 204 -25.34 25.33 12.58
N SER A 205 -25.16 24.06 12.95
CA SER A 205 -26.24 23.16 13.35
C SER A 205 -26.79 23.52 14.73
N ILE A 206 -25.96 24.01 15.65
CA ILE A 206 -26.38 24.55 16.96
C ILE A 206 -27.08 25.88 16.75
N ASN A 207 -26.57 26.75 15.88
CA ASN A 207 -27.21 28.02 15.55
C ASN A 207 -28.51 27.80 14.76
N SER A 208 -28.56 26.80 13.88
CA SER A 208 -29.75 26.40 13.14
C SER A 208 -30.73 25.66 14.03
N ALA A 209 -30.28 24.80 14.95
CA ALA A 209 -31.13 24.20 15.97
C ALA A 209 -31.62 25.26 16.95
N SER A 210 -30.83 26.29 17.27
CA SER A 210 -31.23 27.42 18.09
C SER A 210 -32.20 28.32 17.34
N SER A 211 -32.01 28.55 16.04
CA SER A 211 -32.95 29.31 15.21
C SER A 211 -34.23 28.52 14.96
N LEU A 212 -34.16 27.21 14.78
CA LEU A 212 -35.29 26.28 14.74
C LEU A 212 -35.98 26.24 16.09
N THR A 213 -35.26 26.20 17.20
CA THR A 213 -35.84 26.26 18.55
C THR A 213 -36.51 27.61 18.78
N LYS A 214 -35.92 28.72 18.31
CA LYS A 214 -36.54 30.04 18.36
C LYS A 214 -37.76 30.14 17.45
N THR A 215 -37.71 29.56 16.26
CA THR A 215 -38.83 29.52 15.30
C THR A 215 -39.95 28.66 15.84
N LEU A 216 -39.65 27.47 16.35
CA LEU A 216 -40.59 26.60 17.06
C LEU A 216 -41.09 27.24 18.36
N SER A 217 -40.30 28.02 19.09
CA SER A 217 -40.77 28.75 20.27
C SER A 217 -41.68 29.91 19.89
N MET A 218 -41.38 30.59 18.78
CA MET A 218 -42.25 31.64 18.23
C MET A 218 -43.54 31.05 17.69
N GLU A 219 -43.46 29.97 16.89
CA GLU A 219 -44.62 29.25 16.40
C GLU A 219 -45.41 28.61 17.54
N LEU A 220 -44.77 28.06 18.57
CA LEU A 220 -45.43 27.53 19.77
C LEU A 220 -46.07 28.65 20.59
N ALA A 221 -45.40 29.79 20.74
CA ALA A 221 -45.98 30.97 21.40
C ALA A 221 -47.17 31.51 20.59
N ASP A 222 -47.10 31.50 19.27
CA ASP A 222 -48.20 31.89 18.39
C ASP A 222 -49.32 30.87 18.36
N THR A 223 -49.00 29.58 18.45
CA THR A 223 -49.98 28.49 18.63
C THR A 223 -50.65 28.61 20.00
N GLN A 224 -49.89 28.93 21.05
CA GLN A 224 -50.39 29.16 22.39
C GLN A 224 -51.26 30.41 22.45
N ARG A 225 -50.91 31.49 21.73
CA ARG A 225 -51.76 32.67 21.55
C ARG A 225 -53.03 32.35 20.76
N HIS A 226 -52.93 31.54 19.70
CA HIS A 226 -54.09 31.10 18.92
C HIS A 226 -55.01 30.19 19.74
N LEU A 227 -54.46 29.26 20.52
CA LEU A 227 -55.21 28.39 21.42
C LEU A 227 -55.86 29.18 22.57
N LEU A 228 -55.17 30.19 23.11
CA LEU A 228 -55.74 31.12 24.10
C LEU A 228 -56.86 31.98 23.49
N ALA A 229 -56.73 32.44 22.25
CA ALA A 229 -57.79 33.16 21.54
C ALA A 229 -59.02 32.27 21.27
N ILE A 230 -58.80 30.99 20.96
CA ILE A 230 -59.87 29.99 20.81
C ILE A 230 -60.53 29.67 22.17
N ALA A 231 -59.75 29.59 23.25
CA ALA A 231 -60.25 29.37 24.61
C ALA A 231 -61.01 30.58 25.16
N ALA A 232 -60.55 31.81 24.89
CA ALA A 232 -61.21 33.05 25.31
C ALA A 232 -62.58 33.28 24.64
N ASN A 233 -62.80 32.72 23.45
CA ASN A 233 -64.11 32.70 22.80
C ASN A 233 -65.08 31.64 23.36
N SER A 234 -64.63 30.80 24.31
CA SER A 234 -65.40 29.73 24.93
C SER A 234 -65.59 30.05 26.41
N GLY A 235 -66.52 30.96 26.74
CA GLY A 235 -66.71 31.47 28.10
C GLY A 235 -66.96 30.38 29.15
N ALA A 236 -66.00 30.19 30.06
CA ALA A 236 -66.19 29.47 31.32
C ALA A 236 -65.24 30.02 32.39
N THR A 237 -65.83 30.66 33.41
CA THR A 237 -65.18 31.26 34.58
C THR A 237 -64.99 30.23 35.70
N ASN A 238 -63.77 30.02 36.21
CA ASN A 238 -63.39 30.24 37.63
C ASN A 238 -61.95 29.78 37.99
N PRO A 239 -61.38 30.30 39.11
CA PRO A 239 -59.94 30.33 39.38
C PRO A 239 -59.47 29.41 40.54
N LEU A 240 -58.15 29.29 40.64
CA LEU A 240 -57.34 28.62 41.69
C LEU A 240 -57.31 27.07 41.68
N VAL A 241 -56.16 26.49 41.32
CA VAL A 241 -55.21 25.89 42.27
C VAL A 241 -53.82 25.91 41.62
N ARG A 242 -52.87 26.51 42.32
CA ARG A 242 -51.44 26.51 42.04
C ARG A 242 -50.89 25.18 42.56
N GLN A 243 -50.54 24.25 41.68
CA GLN A 243 -49.72 23.09 42.04
C GLN A 243 -48.88 22.70 40.81
N PRO A 244 -47.54 22.80 40.85
CA PRO A 244 -46.71 22.18 39.82
C PRO A 244 -46.75 20.68 40.10
N SER A 245 -47.63 19.97 39.40
CA SER A 245 -47.66 18.51 39.38
C SER A 245 -46.42 18.02 38.65
N ASN A 246 -45.44 17.55 39.42
CA ASN A 246 -44.43 16.64 38.91
C ASN A 246 -45.11 15.35 38.43
N GLY A 247 -45.14 15.16 37.11
CA GLY A 247 -45.43 13.90 36.44
C GLY A 247 -45.55 14.11 34.93
N PRO A 248 -45.32 13.08 34.09
CA PRO A 248 -44.20 12.15 34.04
C PRO A 248 -43.23 12.64 32.93
N LEU A 249 -42.44 13.68 33.20
CA LEU A 249 -41.38 14.17 32.31
C LEU A 249 -39.97 13.79 32.80
N ALA A 250 -39.90 12.94 33.83
CA ALA A 250 -38.65 12.33 34.28
C ALA A 250 -38.13 11.23 33.32
N SER A 251 -38.92 10.79 32.32
CA SER A 251 -38.51 9.72 31.39
C SER A 251 -37.80 10.20 30.12
N PHE A 252 -37.65 11.51 29.92
CA PHE A 252 -36.95 12.06 28.74
C PHE A 252 -35.68 12.85 29.07
N HIS A 253 -35.30 12.93 30.35
CA HIS A 253 -34.04 13.54 30.80
C HIS A 253 -33.05 12.53 31.40
N GLU A 254 -33.24 11.23 31.12
CA GLU A 254 -32.34 10.13 31.49
C GLU A 254 -31.70 9.49 30.23
N LYS A 255 -31.23 10.34 29.32
CA LYS A 255 -30.09 10.04 28.44
C LYS A 255 -29.10 11.21 28.48
N VAL A 256 -28.91 11.76 29.68
CA VAL A 256 -27.63 12.36 30.00
C VAL A 256 -26.74 11.18 30.31
N GLU A 257 -25.76 10.95 29.44
CA GLU A 257 -24.68 9.98 29.58
C GLU A 257 -24.14 9.98 31.01
N THR A 258 -24.67 9.10 31.85
CA THR A 258 -23.85 8.48 32.89
C THR A 258 -22.75 7.73 32.14
N PRO A 259 -21.48 7.85 32.54
CA PRO A 259 -20.43 7.02 31.97
C PRO A 259 -20.83 5.57 32.20
N LEU A 260 -21.38 4.92 31.19
CA LEU A 260 -21.68 3.49 31.24
C LEU A 260 -20.38 2.81 31.64
N ASP A 261 -20.43 1.99 32.70
CA ASP A 261 -19.29 1.17 33.08
C ASP A 261 -18.81 0.45 31.80
N PRO A 262 -17.56 0.65 31.36
CA PRO A 262 -17.09 0.12 30.08
C PRO A 262 -17.37 -1.38 29.92
N LYS A 263 -17.42 -2.12 31.03
CA LYS A 263 -17.75 -3.55 31.04
C LYS A 263 -19.21 -3.85 30.71
N GLN A 264 -20.15 -2.98 31.07
CA GLN A 264 -21.57 -3.16 30.76
C GLN A 264 -21.84 -2.99 29.27
N GLU A 265 -21.19 -1.99 28.65
CA GLU A 265 -21.29 -1.77 27.21
C GLU A 265 -20.67 -2.93 26.42
N LEU A 266 -19.51 -3.43 26.86
CA LEU A 266 -18.91 -4.63 26.25
C LEU A 266 -19.81 -5.87 26.39
N LYS A 267 -20.47 -6.09 27.54
CA LYS A 267 -21.43 -7.20 27.70
C LYS A 267 -22.59 -7.10 26.71
N ARG A 268 -23.13 -5.90 26.50
CA ARG A 268 -24.20 -5.64 25.54
C ARG A 268 -23.74 -6.00 24.12
N LEU A 269 -22.56 -5.56 23.71
CA LEU A 269 -21.99 -5.85 22.39
C LEU A 269 -21.73 -7.35 22.16
N ILE A 270 -21.25 -8.07 23.17
CA ILE A 270 -21.08 -9.53 23.11
C ILE A 270 -22.43 -10.23 22.92
N SER A 271 -23.48 -9.79 23.64
CA SER A 271 -24.83 -10.37 23.49
C SER A 271 -25.44 -10.11 22.12
N GLU A 272 -25.12 -8.98 21.50
CA GLU A 272 -25.54 -8.61 20.16
C GLU A 272 -24.67 -9.25 19.06
N ARG A 273 -23.69 -10.08 19.43
CA ARG A 273 -22.70 -10.71 18.53
C ARG A 273 -21.85 -9.70 17.74
N LYS A 274 -21.73 -8.48 18.24
CA LYS A 274 -20.91 -7.41 17.66
C LYS A 274 -19.47 -7.48 18.18
N TYR A 275 -18.77 -8.55 17.82
CA TYR A 275 -17.44 -8.83 18.34
C TYR A 275 -16.40 -7.79 17.92
N GLU A 276 -16.41 -7.35 16.65
CA GLU A 276 -15.51 -6.30 16.14
C GLU A 276 -15.60 -5.01 16.97
N GLU A 277 -16.81 -4.52 17.20
CA GLU A 277 -17.06 -3.29 17.98
C GLU A 277 -16.57 -3.46 19.43
N ALA A 278 -16.83 -4.62 20.04
CA ALA A 278 -16.39 -4.92 21.41
C ALA A 278 -14.86 -4.95 21.54
N PHE A 279 -14.17 -5.64 20.63
CA PHE A 279 -12.71 -5.72 20.64
C PHE A 279 -12.07 -4.36 20.30
N THR A 280 -12.64 -3.60 19.36
CA THR A 280 -12.15 -2.25 19.02
C THR A 280 -12.21 -1.31 20.23
N ILE A 281 -13.33 -1.30 20.97
CA ILE A 281 -13.47 -0.47 22.18
C ILE A 281 -12.48 -0.91 23.25
N ALA A 282 -12.31 -2.21 23.48
CA ALA A 282 -11.37 -2.72 24.47
C ALA A 282 -9.90 -2.37 24.11
N LEU A 283 -9.53 -2.53 22.83
CA LEU A 283 -8.18 -2.24 22.34
C LEU A 283 -7.86 -0.74 22.35
N GLN A 284 -8.81 0.12 21.99
CA GLN A 284 -8.63 1.59 22.00
C GLN A 284 -8.36 2.15 23.40
N ARG A 285 -8.83 1.48 24.45
CA ARG A 285 -8.60 1.91 25.83
C ARG A 285 -7.22 1.52 26.35
N SER A 286 -6.43 0.75 25.59
CA SER A 286 -5.10 0.25 25.95
C SER A 286 -5.04 -0.43 27.33
N ASP A 287 -6.17 -0.99 27.78
CA ASP A 287 -6.30 -1.65 29.08
C ASP A 287 -6.22 -3.17 28.90
N VAL A 288 -5.02 -3.71 29.17
CA VAL A 288 -4.73 -5.15 29.07
C VAL A 288 -5.64 -5.98 29.98
N ALA A 289 -6.05 -5.45 31.14
CA ALA A 289 -6.97 -6.15 32.04
C ALA A 289 -8.38 -6.23 31.47
N MET A 290 -8.81 -5.19 30.74
CA MET A 290 -10.09 -5.18 30.03
C MET A 290 -10.10 -6.16 28.86
N VAL A 291 -9.00 -6.24 28.10
CA VAL A 291 -8.85 -7.23 27.02
C VAL A 291 -8.80 -8.66 27.56
N SER A 292 -8.04 -8.92 28.62
CA SER A 292 -8.01 -10.25 29.26
C SER A 292 -9.39 -10.65 29.80
N TRP A 293 -10.12 -9.70 30.39
CA TRP A 293 -11.49 -9.90 30.83
C TRP A 293 -12.42 -10.19 29.64
N LEU A 294 -12.33 -9.44 28.54
CA LEU A 294 -13.13 -9.68 27.33
C LEU A 294 -12.86 -11.06 26.73
N CYS A 295 -11.58 -11.45 26.58
CA CYS A 295 -11.15 -12.79 26.16
C CYS A 295 -11.64 -13.90 27.10
N SER A 296 -12.01 -13.55 28.35
CA SER A 296 -12.59 -14.48 29.32
C SER A 296 -14.10 -14.62 29.22
N GLN A 297 -14.78 -13.65 28.61
CA GLN A 297 -16.24 -13.67 28.41
C GLN A 297 -16.64 -14.25 27.05
N VAL A 298 -15.70 -14.34 26.11
CA VAL A 298 -15.95 -14.66 24.71
C VAL A 298 -15.39 -16.04 24.37
N ASP A 299 -16.18 -16.84 23.66
CA ASP A 299 -15.73 -18.12 23.10
C ASP A 299 -14.89 -17.89 21.84
N LEU A 300 -13.58 -18.08 21.96
CA LEU A 300 -12.61 -17.91 20.89
C LEU A 300 -12.86 -18.88 19.72
N GLN A 301 -13.11 -20.17 20.00
CA GLN A 301 -13.31 -21.15 18.94
C GLN A 301 -14.62 -20.89 18.20
N GLY A 302 -15.66 -20.45 18.92
CA GLY A 302 -16.92 -20.01 18.34
C GLY A 302 -16.76 -18.84 17.38
N ILE A 303 -15.93 -17.84 17.70
CA ILE A 303 -15.67 -16.70 16.80
C ILE A 303 -14.87 -17.12 15.57
N MET A 304 -13.78 -17.88 15.77
CA MET A 304 -12.88 -18.29 14.68
C MET A 304 -13.55 -19.24 13.68
N SER A 305 -14.64 -19.90 14.08
CA SER A 305 -15.41 -20.81 13.23
C SER A 305 -16.47 -20.10 12.36
N LEU A 306 -16.70 -18.80 12.55
CA LEU A 306 -17.66 -18.03 11.76
C LEU A 306 -17.06 -17.59 10.43
N SER A 307 -17.85 -17.72 9.35
CA SER A 307 -17.47 -17.28 7.99
C SER A 307 -18.54 -16.32 7.45
N PRO A 308 -18.21 -15.06 7.11
CA PRO A 308 -16.87 -14.44 7.21
C PRO A 308 -16.42 -14.23 8.66
N LEU A 309 -15.09 -14.20 8.88
CA LEU A 309 -14.52 -13.95 10.20
C LEU A 309 -14.99 -12.57 10.70
N PRO A 310 -15.63 -12.47 11.88
CA PRO A 310 -16.24 -11.23 12.35
C PRO A 310 -15.22 -10.27 13.00
N LEU A 311 -13.91 -10.51 12.81
CA LEU A 311 -12.82 -9.68 13.29
C LEU A 311 -11.95 -9.20 12.13
N SER A 312 -11.68 -7.90 12.07
CA SER A 312 -10.78 -7.33 11.05
C SER A 312 -9.32 -7.66 11.33
N GLN A 313 -8.50 -7.63 10.28
CA GLN A 313 -7.06 -7.88 10.38
C GLN A 313 -6.34 -6.89 11.31
N GLY A 314 -6.79 -5.62 11.34
CA GLY A 314 -6.29 -4.62 12.28
C GLY A 314 -6.56 -4.98 13.74
N VAL A 315 -7.78 -5.42 14.04
CA VAL A 315 -8.16 -5.91 15.38
C VAL A 315 -7.35 -7.14 15.77
N LEU A 316 -7.13 -8.09 14.86
CA LEU A 316 -6.31 -9.29 15.13
C LEU A 316 -4.86 -8.93 15.48
N ILE A 317 -4.22 -8.02 14.73
CA ILE A 317 -2.84 -7.59 14.99
C ILE A 317 -2.73 -6.83 16.33
N SER A 318 -3.65 -5.91 16.61
CA SER A 318 -3.68 -5.17 17.88
C SER A 318 -3.96 -6.09 19.06
N LEU A 319 -4.82 -7.11 18.88
CA LEU A 319 -5.09 -8.12 19.89
C LEU A 319 -3.86 -9.00 20.16
N LEU A 320 -3.16 -9.45 19.11
CA LEU A 320 -1.92 -10.20 19.24
C LEU A 320 -0.87 -9.41 20.04
N GLN A 321 -0.73 -8.12 19.74
CA GLN A 321 0.21 -7.23 20.43
C GLN A 321 -0.15 -7.05 21.91
N GLN A 322 -1.41 -6.75 22.22
CA GLN A 322 -1.83 -6.52 23.62
C GLN A 322 -1.75 -7.79 24.47
N LEU A 323 -2.05 -8.96 23.90
CA LEU A 323 -1.92 -10.23 24.61
C LEU A 323 -0.45 -10.58 24.90
N ALA A 324 0.48 -10.18 24.02
CA ALA A 324 1.91 -10.39 24.24
C ALA A 324 2.48 -9.49 25.36
N TYR A 325 2.00 -8.24 25.48
CA TYR A 325 2.60 -7.23 26.36
C TYR A 325 2.69 -7.63 27.84
N ASP A 326 1.72 -8.39 28.36
CA ASP A 326 1.77 -8.95 29.73
C ASP A 326 1.47 -10.45 29.73
N ILE A 327 2.18 -11.20 28.89
CA ILE A 327 2.01 -12.66 28.75
C ILE A 327 2.31 -13.41 30.07
N SER A 328 3.00 -12.77 31.01
CA SER A 328 3.38 -13.33 32.31
C SER A 328 2.18 -13.62 33.23
N LYS A 329 1.04 -12.96 32.99
CA LYS A 329 -0.22 -13.15 33.74
C LYS A 329 -1.24 -13.87 32.87
N GLU A 330 -1.90 -14.90 33.39
CA GLU A 330 -2.92 -15.68 32.66
C GLU A 330 -2.37 -16.38 31.41
N THR A 331 -1.12 -16.85 31.50
CA THR A 331 -0.32 -17.50 30.45
C THR A 331 -1.08 -18.51 29.58
N PRO A 332 -1.79 -19.52 30.12
CA PRO A 332 -2.40 -20.55 29.26
C PRO A 332 -3.49 -20.02 28.33
N ARG A 333 -4.35 -19.11 28.82
CA ARG A 333 -5.42 -18.52 28.00
C ARG A 333 -4.87 -17.57 26.94
N LYS A 334 -3.89 -16.74 27.31
CA LYS A 334 -3.25 -15.82 26.36
C LYS A 334 -2.52 -16.59 25.25
N LEU A 335 -1.83 -17.67 25.57
CA LEU A 335 -1.17 -18.51 24.56
C LEU A 335 -2.16 -19.13 23.57
N GLU A 336 -3.32 -19.60 24.04
CA GLU A 336 -4.38 -20.12 23.16
C GLU A 336 -4.94 -19.03 22.24
N TRP A 337 -5.29 -17.87 22.80
CA TRP A 337 -5.76 -16.71 22.03
C TRP A 337 -4.74 -16.25 21.00
N MET A 338 -3.49 -16.06 21.41
CA MET A 338 -2.42 -15.62 20.52
C MET A 338 -2.17 -16.62 19.39
N THR A 339 -2.28 -17.93 19.63
CA THR A 339 -2.06 -18.96 18.60
C THR A 339 -3.11 -18.89 17.51
N LEU A 340 -4.39 -18.80 17.89
CA LEU A 340 -5.50 -18.75 16.93
C LEU A 340 -5.59 -17.40 16.22
N VAL A 341 -5.34 -16.30 16.93
CA VAL A 341 -5.25 -14.96 16.34
C VAL A 341 -4.10 -14.90 15.34
N ALA A 342 -2.91 -15.38 15.71
CA ALA A 342 -1.76 -15.45 14.82
C ALA A 342 -2.07 -16.26 13.55
N ALA A 343 -2.67 -17.45 13.69
CA ALA A 343 -3.04 -18.28 12.55
C ALA A 343 -4.08 -17.64 11.60
N SER A 344 -4.84 -16.64 12.08
CA SER A 344 -5.89 -15.95 11.33
C SER A 344 -5.43 -14.64 10.67
N ILE A 345 -4.18 -14.22 10.93
CA ILE A 345 -3.59 -13.02 10.32
C ILE A 345 -3.21 -13.33 8.87
N LEU A 346 -3.59 -12.43 7.97
CA LEU A 346 -3.25 -12.45 6.55
C LEU A 346 -2.14 -11.42 6.26
N PRO A 347 -0.87 -11.84 6.09
CA PRO A 347 0.28 -10.93 5.93
C PRO A 347 0.20 -9.95 4.75
N PHE A 348 -0.52 -10.32 3.70
CA PHE A 348 -0.64 -9.55 2.47
C PHE A 348 -1.84 -8.60 2.45
N ASP A 349 -2.59 -8.51 3.55
CA ASP A 349 -3.69 -7.56 3.65
C ASP A 349 -3.15 -6.12 3.71
N GLN A 350 -3.61 -5.29 2.77
CA GLN A 350 -3.16 -3.90 2.60
C GLN A 350 -3.48 -3.02 3.81
N THR A 351 -4.45 -3.40 4.65
CA THR A 351 -4.85 -2.63 5.84
C THR A 351 -3.83 -2.70 6.97
N ILE A 352 -3.06 -3.79 7.05
CA ILE A 352 -2.12 -4.06 8.15
C ILE A 352 -0.66 -4.03 7.72
N GLY A 353 -0.36 -4.05 6.41
CA GLY A 353 0.98 -4.30 5.87
C GLY A 353 2.16 -3.54 6.48
N TYR A 354 1.97 -2.28 6.92
CA TYR A 354 3.04 -1.50 7.55
C TYR A 354 3.36 -1.93 9.00
N TYR A 355 2.38 -2.49 9.72
CA TYR A 355 2.50 -2.78 11.16
C TYR A 355 2.66 -4.27 11.46
N VAL A 356 2.29 -5.17 10.53
CA VAL A 356 2.34 -6.63 10.77
C VAL A 356 3.74 -7.08 11.16
N ARG A 357 4.75 -6.77 10.35
CA ARG A 357 6.11 -7.27 10.57
C ARG A 357 6.72 -6.76 11.89
N PRO A 358 6.75 -5.44 12.17
CA PRO A 358 7.26 -4.95 13.46
C PRO A 358 6.54 -5.55 14.67
N THR A 359 5.21 -5.70 14.60
CA THR A 359 4.44 -6.29 15.70
C THR A 359 4.76 -7.78 15.90
N VAL A 360 4.85 -8.56 14.82
CA VAL A 360 5.16 -9.99 14.92
C VAL A 360 6.61 -10.22 15.37
N GLU A 361 7.56 -9.37 14.94
CA GLU A 361 8.95 -9.39 15.44
C GLU A 361 8.99 -9.11 16.94
N GLN A 362 8.29 -8.06 17.41
CA GLN A 362 8.16 -7.74 18.84
C GLN A 362 7.57 -8.91 19.65
N VAL A 363 6.51 -9.56 19.14
CA VAL A 363 5.89 -10.72 19.81
C VAL A 363 6.87 -11.90 19.87
N SER A 364 7.65 -12.14 18.82
CA SER A 364 8.68 -13.18 18.80
C SER A 364 9.77 -12.93 19.84
N GLU A 365 10.22 -11.69 19.99
CA GLU A 365 11.16 -11.31 21.04
C GLU A 365 10.59 -11.60 22.43
N ILE A 366 9.35 -11.16 22.72
CA ILE A 366 8.68 -11.41 24.00
C ILE A 366 8.59 -12.91 24.32
N LEU A 367 8.22 -13.73 23.34
CA LEU A 367 8.13 -15.19 23.52
C LEU A 367 9.51 -15.84 23.78
N ASN A 368 10.56 -15.35 23.12
CA ASN A 368 11.92 -15.81 23.37
C ASN A 368 12.41 -15.45 24.79
N HIS A 369 12.07 -14.26 25.29
CA HIS A 369 12.37 -13.86 26.66
C HIS A 369 11.59 -14.72 27.68
N LEU A 370 10.31 -15.01 27.42
CA LEU A 370 9.50 -15.88 28.27
C LEU A 370 10.08 -17.31 28.36
N ARG A 371 10.62 -17.81 27.24
CA ARG A 371 11.28 -19.13 27.16
C ARG A 371 12.62 -19.18 27.89
N SER A 372 13.40 -18.09 27.83
CA SER A 372 14.77 -18.03 28.39
C SER A 372 14.84 -17.52 29.83
N SER A 373 13.72 -17.07 30.41
CA SER A 373 13.68 -16.51 31.77
C SER A 373 14.05 -17.55 32.83
N PRO A 374 14.89 -17.22 33.85
CA PRO A 374 15.30 -18.15 34.93
C PRO A 374 14.19 -18.62 35.87
N GLY A 375 12.97 -18.10 35.70
CA GLY A 375 11.73 -18.57 36.35
C GLY A 375 10.64 -18.91 35.32
N GLY A 376 11.03 -19.26 34.11
CA GLY A 376 10.12 -19.61 33.01
C GLY A 376 9.22 -20.81 33.33
N PRO A 377 8.16 -21.02 32.54
CA PRO A 377 7.24 -22.13 32.76
C PRO A 377 8.04 -23.43 32.77
N GLY A 378 7.94 -24.19 33.87
CA GLY A 378 8.64 -25.47 34.01
C GLY A 378 8.30 -26.45 32.88
N PRO A 379 8.94 -27.63 32.82
CA PRO A 379 8.61 -28.68 31.85
C PRO A 379 7.14 -29.10 31.97
N GLY A 380 6.27 -28.45 31.20
CA GLY A 380 4.82 -28.55 31.31
C GLY A 380 4.11 -28.15 30.01
N PRO A 381 2.77 -28.24 29.98
CA PRO A 381 1.96 -27.97 28.79
C PRO A 381 2.14 -26.55 28.24
N GLU A 382 2.48 -25.58 29.09
CA GLU A 382 2.73 -24.19 28.69
C GLU A 382 3.93 -24.05 27.75
N LEU A 383 5.02 -24.81 27.99
CA LEU A 383 6.16 -24.82 27.06
C LEU A 383 5.80 -25.43 25.70
N ALA A 384 4.87 -26.39 25.65
CA ALA A 384 4.38 -26.93 24.39
C ALA A 384 3.56 -25.87 23.64
N SER A 385 2.66 -25.17 24.32
CA SER A 385 1.88 -24.06 23.75
C SER A 385 2.77 -22.91 23.27
N ILE A 386 3.81 -22.54 24.02
CA ILE A 386 4.81 -21.53 23.59
C ILE A 386 5.53 -21.98 22.33
N ARG A 387 5.94 -23.26 22.23
CA ARG A 387 6.59 -23.79 21.02
C ARG A 387 5.68 -23.75 19.81
N VAL A 388 4.40 -24.13 19.96
CA VAL A 388 3.42 -24.07 18.88
C VAL A 388 3.21 -22.63 18.43
N LEU A 389 3.00 -21.70 19.36
CA LEU A 389 2.85 -20.28 19.05
C LEU A 389 4.07 -19.71 18.34
N MET A 390 5.29 -20.01 18.81
CA MET A 390 6.52 -19.58 18.13
C MET A 390 6.61 -20.14 16.70
N HIS A 391 6.14 -21.36 16.43
CA HIS A 391 6.13 -21.90 15.08
C HIS A 391 5.18 -21.12 14.17
N VAL A 392 3.98 -20.77 14.65
CA VAL A 392 3.01 -19.94 13.91
C VAL A 392 3.57 -18.54 13.67
N ILE A 393 4.16 -17.91 14.69
CA ILE A 393 4.81 -16.59 14.58
C ILE A 393 5.97 -16.60 13.58
N ASN A 394 6.83 -17.62 13.61
CA ASN A 394 7.93 -17.75 12.64
C ASN A 394 7.43 -17.99 11.22
N ASN A 395 6.33 -18.73 11.06
CA ASN A 395 5.70 -18.91 9.76
C ASN A 395 5.13 -17.60 9.21
N LEU A 396 4.46 -16.80 10.05
CA LEU A 396 4.00 -15.45 9.69
C LEU A 396 5.17 -14.55 9.26
N LEU A 397 6.26 -14.51 10.05
CA LEU A 397 7.46 -13.73 9.70
C LEU A 397 8.09 -14.16 8.38
N ALA A 398 8.14 -15.47 8.12
CA ALA A 398 8.67 -15.98 6.85
C ALA A 398 7.81 -15.60 5.63
N THR A 399 6.52 -15.34 5.86
CA THR A 399 5.53 -14.98 4.84
C THR A 399 5.47 -13.46 4.62
N CYS A 400 5.85 -12.64 5.61
CA CYS A 400 5.91 -11.18 5.56
C CYS A 400 7.18 -10.61 4.87
N LYS A 401 7.78 -11.35 3.93
CA LYS A 401 9.10 -11.01 3.32
C LYS A 401 9.08 -9.80 2.42
#